data_AF-A0A380MQM2-F1
#
_entry.id   AF-A0A380MQM2-F1
#
_cell.length_a   1.000
_cell.length_b   1.000
_cell.length_c   1.000
_cell.angle_alpha   90.00
_cell.angle_beta   90.00
_cell.angle_gamma   90.00
#
_symmetry.space_group_name_H-M   'P 1'
#
loop_
_entity.id
_entity.type
_entity.pdbx_description
1 polymer ?
#
loop_
_entity_poly.entity_id
_entity_poly.type
_entity_poly.pdbx_seq_one_letter_code
_entity_poly.pdbx_strand_id
1 'polypeptide(L)' 'MISDEISEVYYHCDRVFIMKEGRLDNGISPQEISLANLEERVYD' A
#
# COMPACT_ATOMS: atom_id res chain seq x y z
N MET A 1 -5.81 5.86 -7.54
CA MET A 1 -6.24 6.59 -6.33
C MET A 1 -4.98 6.98 -5.56
N ILE A 2 -4.98 8.12 -4.86
CA ILE A 2 -3.92 8.47 -3.89
C ILE A 2 -4.66 8.77 -2.58
N SER A 3 -4.28 8.08 -1.52
CA SER A 3 -4.86 8.23 -0.19
C SER A 3 -3.79 7.92 0.85
N ASP A 4 -3.84 8.60 1.98
CA ASP A 4 -3.06 8.32 3.18
C ASP A 4 -3.72 7.26 4.07
N GLU A 5 -4.99 6.91 3.81
CA GLU A 5 -5.67 5.80 4.48
C GLU A 5 -5.34 4.46 3.81
N ILE A 6 -4.67 3.57 4.57
CA ILE A 6 -4.21 2.26 4.08
C ILE A 6 -5.41 1.35 3.74
N SER A 7 -6.49 1.43 4.53
CA SER A 7 -7.73 0.70 4.29
C SER A 7 -8.35 1.04 2.93
N GLU A 8 -8.44 2.32 2.56
CA GLU A 8 -9.00 2.73 1.27
C GLU A 8 -8.22 2.10 0.11
N VAL A 9 -6.89 2.24 0.11
CA VAL A 9 -6.07 1.70 -0.99
C VAL A 9 -6.09 0.18 -1.02
N TYR A 10 -6.16 -0.48 0.14
CA TYR A 10 -6.23 -1.93 0.24
C TYR A 10 -7.53 -2.50 -0.32
N TYR A 11 -8.69 -1.89 0.00
CA TYR A 11 -9.99 -2.43 -0.42
C TYR A 11 -10.47 -1.94 -1.79
N HIS A 12 -9.92 -0.84 -2.32
CA HIS A 12 -10.40 -0.23 -3.56
C HIS A 12 -9.40 -0.23 -4.71
N CYS A 13 -8.18 -0.77 -4.54
CA CYS A 13 -7.20 -0.85 -5.63
C CYS A 13 -6.76 -2.30 -5.89
N ASP A 14 -6.45 -2.59 -7.15
CA ASP A 14 -5.82 -3.85 -7.55
C ASP A 14 -4.31 -3.85 -7.31
N ARG A 15 -3.71 -2.65 -7.17
CA ARG A 15 -2.29 -2.46 -6.94
C ARG A 15 -2.01 -1.22 -6.12
N VAL A 16 -1.12 -1.34 -5.15
CA VAL A 16 -0.71 -0.27 -4.23
C VAL A 16 0.76 0.04 -4.45
N PHE A 17 1.11 1.31 -4.53
CA PHE A 17 2.48 1.79 -4.56
C PHE A 17 2.72 2.69 -3.36
N ILE A 18 3.81 2.45 -2.64
CA ILE A 18 4.19 3.23 -1.47
C ILE A 18 5.21 4.27 -1.91
N MET A 19 4.93 5.54 -1.63
CA MET A 19 5.89 6.63 -1.81
C MET A 19 6.61 6.89 -0.49
N LYS A 20 7.92 6.65 -0.44
CA LYS A 20 8.78 6.93 0.72
C LYS A 20 10.06 7.62 0.26
N GLU A 21 10.44 8.71 0.93
CA GLU A 21 11.64 9.51 0.61
C GLU A 21 11.75 9.93 -0.87
N GLY A 22 10.61 10.28 -1.49
CA GLY A 22 10.56 10.69 -2.89
C GLY A 22 10.76 9.55 -3.90
N ARG A 23 10.66 8.29 -3.46
CA ARG A 23 10.75 7.10 -4.31
C ARG A 23 9.50 6.25 -4.19
N LEU A 24 9.10 5.62 -5.29
CA LEU A 24 8.05 4.61 -5.32
C LEU A 24 8.66 3.23 -5.14
N ASP A 25 7.97 2.36 -4.42
CA ASP A 25 8.32 0.96 -4.29
C ASP A 25 7.91 0.12 -5.51
N ASN A 26 8.24 -1.16 -5.45
CA ASN A 26 7.75 -2.15 -6.40
C ASN A 26 6.32 -2.51 -6.00
N GLY A 27 5.34 -1.89 -6.65
CA GLY A 27 3.94 -1.95 -6.23
C GLY A 27 3.40 -3.35 -5.94
N ILE A 28 2.56 -3.42 -4.91
CA ILE A 28 2.06 -4.59 -4.18
C ILE A 28 0.63 -4.90 -4.62
N SER A 29 0.27 -6.18 -4.69
CA SER A 29 -1.11 -6.63 -4.90
C SER A 29 -1.84 -6.82 -3.56
N PRO A 30 -2.95 -6.09 -3.28
CA PRO A 30 -3.77 -6.34 -2.10
C PRO A 30 -4.41 -7.74 -2.03
N GLN A 31 -4.47 -8.46 -3.16
CA GLN A 31 -4.96 -9.84 -3.17
C GLN A 31 -3.93 -10.85 -2.66
N GLU A 32 -2.66 -10.45 -2.52
CA GLU A 32 -1.53 -11.33 -2.19
C GLU A 32 -0.92 -11.03 -0.80
N ILE A 33 -1.45 -10.03 -0.08
CA ILE A 33 -0.94 -9.58 1.21
C ILE A 33 -2.11 -9.30 2.16
N SER A 34 -1.90 -9.40 3.48
CA SER A 34 -2.88 -8.97 4.47
C SER A 34 -2.82 -7.45 4.69
N LEU A 35 -3.91 -6.86 5.21
CA LEU A 35 -3.93 -5.45 5.59
C LEU A 35 -2.85 -5.11 6.62
N ALA A 36 -2.67 -5.94 7.65
CA ALA A 36 -1.66 -5.74 8.70
C ALA A 36 -0.22 -5.73 8.13
N ASN A 37 0.08 -6.61 7.16
CA ASN A 37 1.40 -6.63 6.52
C ASN A 37 1.61 -5.41 5.60
N LEU A 38 0.54 -4.88 5.00
CA LEU A 38 0.63 -3.63 4.24
C LEU A 38 0.88 -2.44 5.18
N GLU A 39 0.22 -2.39 6.34
CA GLU A 39 0.46 -1.37 7.38
C GLU A 39 1.91 -1.39 7.86
N GLU A 40 2.44 -2.56 8.19
CA GLU A 40 3.85 -2.73 8.59
C GLU A 40 4.80 -2.16 7.53
N ARG A 41 4.57 -2.45 6.24
CA ARG A 41 5.40 -1.94 5.13
C ARG A 41 5.35 -0.42 4.93
N VAL A 42 4.26 0.23 5.32
CA VAL A 42 4.13 1.69 5.21
C VAL A 42 4.82 2.39 6.39
N TYR A 43 4.76 1.79 7.58
CA TYR A 43 5.24 2.40 8.82
C TYR A 43 6.65 1.97 9.28
N ASP A 44 7.20 0.85 8.78
CA ASP A 44 8.64 0.54 8.83
C ASP A 44 9.42 1.47 7.89
#